data_AF-A0A3D5PYQ1-F1
#
_entry.id   AF-A0A3D5PYQ1-F1
#
_cell.length_a   1.000
_cell.length_b   1.000
_cell.length_c   1.000
_cell.angle_alpha   90.00
_cell.angle_beta   90.00
_cell.angle_gamma   90.00
#
_symmetry.space_group_name_H-M   'P 1'
#
loop_
_entity.id
_entity.type
_entity.pdbx_description
1 polymer ?
#
loop_
_entity_poly.entity_id
_entity_poly.type
_entity_poly.pdbx_seq_one_letter_code
_entity_poly.pdbx_strand_id
1 'polypeptide(L)' 'MSGNSQKSRLKDLIARGKEQGYLTYAEVNDHLPEDIADPDQVEDIIRMINDMGI' A
#
# COMPACT_ATOMS: atom_id res chain seq x y z
N MET A 1 -13.35 16.48 4.80
CA MET A 1 -13.69 15.24 4.06
C MET A 1 -12.37 14.55 3.69
N SER A 2 -11.74 13.79 4.58
CA SER A 2 -10.35 13.32 4.36
C SER A 2 -10.15 11.80 4.45
N GLY A 3 -11.20 11.01 4.67
CA GLY A 3 -11.10 9.54 4.82
C GLY A 3 -11.07 8.72 3.52
N ASN A 4 -11.15 9.35 2.34
CA ASN A 4 -11.28 8.64 1.06
C ASN A 4 -9.95 8.48 0.29
N SER A 5 -8.99 9.37 0.52
CA SER A 5 -7.73 9.39 -0.23
C SER A 5 -6.86 8.18 0.05
N GLN A 6 -6.85 7.72 1.30
CA GLN A 6 -6.00 6.59 1.74
C GLN A 6 -6.48 5.26 1.14
N LYS A 7 -7.80 5.05 1.06
CA LYS A 7 -8.39 3.88 0.39
C LYS A 7 -8.16 3.89 -1.12
N SER A 8 -8.15 5.07 -1.75
CA SER A 8 -7.85 5.21 -3.18
C SER A 8 -6.40 4.83 -3.47
N ARG A 9 -5.45 5.38 -2.71
CA ARG A 9 -4.02 5.10 -2.88
C ARG A 9 -3.68 3.63 -2.69
N LEU A 10 -4.26 2.99 -1.67
CA LEU A 10 -4.07 1.55 -1.46
C LEU A 10 -4.64 0.73 -2.61
N LYS A 11 -5.82 1.08 -3.13
CA LYS A 11 -6.38 0.42 -4.33
C LYS A 11 -5.48 0.57 -5.55
N ASP A 12 -4.92 1.75 -5.77
CA ASP A 12 -4.01 2.00 -6.89
C ASP A 12 -2.72 1.19 -6.75
N LEU A 13 -2.19 1.10 -5.53
CA LEU A 13 -1.02 0.28 -5.20
C LEU A 13 -1.29 -1.21 -5.49
N ILE A 14 -2.42 -1.74 -5.02
CA ILE A 14 -2.84 -3.14 -5.27
C ILE A 14 -3.02 -3.39 -6.78
N ALA A 15 -3.64 -2.46 -7.51
CA ALA A 15 -3.83 -2.61 -8.95
C ALA A 15 -2.49 -2.74 -9.67
N ARG A 16 -1.54 -1.83 -9.38
CA ARG A 16 -0.18 -1.88 -9.96
C ARG A 16 0.55 -3.16 -9.58
N GLY A 17 0.50 -3.53 -8.31
CA GLY A 17 1.12 -4.75 -7.81
C GLY A 17 0.58 -6.00 -8.49
N LYS A 18 -0.72 -6.04 -8.74
CA LYS A 18 -1.36 -7.14 -9.47
C LYS A 18 -1.01 -7.16 -10.96
N GLU A 19 -0.81 -6.01 -11.59
CA GLU A 19 -0.40 -5.91 -12.98
C GLU A 19 1.04 -6.40 -13.20
N GLN A 20 1.96 -6.08 -12.29
CA GLN A 20 3.37 -6.46 -12.40
C GLN A 20 3.72 -7.77 -11.66
N GLY A 21 2.86 -8.22 -10.75
CA GLY A 21 3.01 -9.45 -9.97
C GLY A 21 3.91 -9.33 -8.74
N TYR A 22 4.23 -8.10 -8.30
CA TYR A 22 5.00 -7.80 -7.09
C TYR A 22 4.86 -6.31 -6.72
N LEU A 23 5.21 -5.92 -5.50
CA LEU A 23 5.37 -4.51 -5.11
C LEU A 23 6.65 -4.33 -4.33
N THR A 24 7.37 -3.24 -4.61
CA THR A 24 8.56 -2.88 -3.83
C THR A 24 8.18 -2.07 -2.60
N TYR A 25 9.00 -2.18 -1.55
CA TYR A 25 8.83 -1.38 -0.34
C TYR A 25 8.79 0.13 -0.65
N ALA A 26 9.57 0.58 -1.63
CA ALA A 26 9.58 1.97 -2.08
C ALA A 26 8.24 2.39 -2.68
N GLU A 27 7.63 1.57 -3.55
CA GLU A 27 6.31 1.86 -4.13
C GLU A 27 5.22 1.93 -3.06
N VAL A 28 5.27 1.01 -2.09
CA VAL A 28 4.38 1.03 -0.93
C VAL A 28 4.56 2.34 -0.16
N ASN A 29 5.79 2.69 0.23
CA ASN A 29 6.08 3.93 0.97
C ASN A 29 5.70 5.21 0.22
N ASP A 30 5.89 5.26 -1.10
CA ASP A 30 5.56 6.43 -1.93
C ASP A 30 4.04 6.68 -2.01
N HIS A 31 3.23 5.61 -1.93
CA HIS A 31 1.78 5.71 -1.94
C HIS A 31 1.18 5.86 -0.54
N LEU A 32 1.96 5.60 0.51
CA LEU A 32 1.55 5.81 1.88
C LEU A 32 1.74 7.29 2.29
N PRO A 33 0.80 7.88 3.02
CA PRO A 33 0.99 9.22 3.56
C PRO A 33 2.10 9.21 4.62
N GLU A 34 2.79 10.34 4.81
CA GLU A 34 3.86 10.49 5.81
C GLU A 34 3.40 10.20 7.25
N ASP A 35 2.09 10.25 7.53
CA ASP A 35 1.51 9.81 8.81
C ASP A 35 1.64 8.28 9.04
N ILE A 36 1.79 7.49 7.97
CA ILE A 36 2.13 6.05 7.98
C ILE A 36 3.63 5.90 7.73
N ALA A 37 4.44 6.66 8.48
CA ALA A 37 5.87 6.43 8.57
C ALA A 37 6.24 5.37 9.62
N ASP A 38 5.24 4.90 10.38
CA ASP A 38 5.44 3.90 11.42
C ASP A 38 5.72 2.52 10.80
N PRO A 39 6.87 1.89 11.08
CA PRO A 39 7.27 0.63 10.46
C PRO A 39 6.23 -0.48 10.64
N ASP A 40 5.57 -0.56 11.80
CA ASP A 40 4.56 -1.57 12.08
C ASP A 40 3.33 -1.41 11.15
N GLN A 41 2.91 -0.17 10.89
CA GLN A 41 1.79 0.08 9.97
C GLN A 41 2.14 -0.25 8.52
N VAL A 42 3.40 0.00 8.12
CA VAL A 42 3.87 -0.39 6.78
C VAL A 42 3.88 -1.91 6.65
N GLU A 43 4.34 -2.64 7.67
CA GLU A 43 4.30 -4.11 7.70
C GLU A 43 2.87 -4.66 7.60
N ASP A 44 1.90 -4.08 8.30
CA ASP A 44 0.50 -4.47 8.21
C ASP A 44 -0.05 -4.32 6.78
N ILE A 45 0.30 -3.23 6.10
CA ILE A 45 -0.13 -2.97 4.72
C ILE A 45 0.53 -3.96 3.75
N ILE A 46 1.82 -4.26 3.93
CA ILE A 46 2.53 -5.27 3.15
C ILE A 46 1.89 -6.65 3.35
N ARG A 47 1.53 -7.01 4.58
CA ARG A 47 0.81 -8.25 4.86
C ARG A 47 -0.54 -8.30 4.15
N MET A 48 -1.32 -7.22 4.21
CA MET A 48 -2.60 -7.15 3.51
C MET A 48 -2.43 -7.36 2.00
N ILE A 49 -1.39 -6.77 1.40
CA ILE A 49 -1.08 -6.91 -0.03
C ILE A 49 -0.68 -8.35 -0.38
N ASN A 50 0.19 -8.96 0.43
CA ASN A 50 0.58 -10.38 0.29
C ASN A 50 -0.63 -11.33 0.42
N ASP A 51 -1.53 -11.06 1.36
CA ASP A 51 -2.77 -11.83 1.55
C ASP A 51 -3.71 -11.77 0.32
N MET A 52 -3.58 -10.72 -0.50
CA MET A 52 -4.30 -10.61 -1.78
C MET A 52 -3.62 -11.35 -2.94
N GLY A 53 -2.46 -11.98 -2.71
CA GLY A 53 -1.73 -12.77 -3.70
C GLY A 53 -0.87 -11.93 -4.65
N ILE A 54 -0.35 -10.81 -4.16
CA ILE A 54 0.61 -9.94 -4.85
C ILE A 54 1.96 -10.01 -4.13
#